data_AF-A0A9D2ZWB5-F1
#
_entry.id   AF-A0A9D2ZWB5-F1
#
_cell.length_a   1.000
_cell.length_b   1.000
_cell.length_c   1.000
_cell.angle_alpha   90.00
_cell.angle_beta   90.00
_cell.angle_gamma   90.00
#
_symmetry.space_group_name_H-M   'P 1'
#
loop_
_entity.id
_entity.type
_entity.pdbx_description
1 polymer ?
#
loop_
_entity_poly.entity_id
_entity_poly.type
_entity_poly.pdbx_seq_one_letter_code
_entity_poly.pdbx_strand_id
1 'polypeptide(L)'
;IAGLQYALRTHGNRLVLVDPGPTITEFTDRITVNDNLSPLADPEATSPPACASPIARSAGAVTTGDVEYAETKKNTDGIAACFPFTGPGVDEIDNAEVAPGSARGQVVTDSGGSVPLTVLGNPAWVTNEHIDEEGNASLVLSQLSQTQNVVVYHPTFDGSDEQSPPTTIDFVPDWFLAGVLWLIPCVLVLLLVIGRRFGPLAIEQLPVIVPAVETVHGRAALSSRSHDRDGALHTLRTGALLRIAKRLSLSPDARTPDIIARIAATTGADPGYLHHVFVTASAHTDTELTELVHQLTQIESEIP
;
A
#
# COMPACT_ATOMS: atom_id res chain seq x y z
N ILE A 1 -25.11 -16.44 -33.35
CA ILE A 1 -25.46 -15.02 -33.66
C ILE A 1 -26.91 -14.86 -34.16
N ALA A 2 -27.40 -15.68 -35.10
CA ALA A 2 -28.77 -15.56 -35.64
C ALA A 2 -29.90 -15.55 -34.58
N GLY A 3 -29.81 -16.42 -33.56
CA GLY A 3 -30.79 -16.43 -32.45
C GLY A 3 -30.76 -15.18 -31.57
N LEU A 4 -29.57 -14.62 -31.34
CA LEU A 4 -29.38 -13.37 -30.59
C LEU A 4 -29.98 -12.20 -31.35
N GLN A 5 -29.65 -12.05 -32.64
CA GLN A 5 -30.21 -10.99 -33.47
C GLN A 5 -31.73 -11.07 -33.57
N TYR A 6 -32.30 -12.28 -33.70
CA TYR A 6 -33.75 -12.47 -33.69
C TYR A 6 -34.39 -12.00 -32.38
N ALA A 7 -33.82 -12.37 -31.23
CA ALA A 7 -34.31 -11.93 -29.92
C ALA A 7 -34.21 -10.41 -29.75
N LEU A 8 -33.08 -9.80 -30.17
CA LEU A 8 -32.88 -8.35 -30.12
C LEU A 8 -33.93 -7.60 -30.95
N ARG A 9 -34.19 -8.05 -32.18
CA ARG A 9 -35.23 -7.46 -33.06
C ARG A 9 -36.62 -7.56 -32.46
N THR A 10 -36.97 -8.73 -31.92
CA THR A 10 -38.32 -9.02 -31.41
C THR A 10 -38.71 -8.09 -30.26
N HIS A 11 -37.75 -7.68 -29.44
CA HIS A 11 -37.97 -6.83 -28.27
C HIS A 11 -37.57 -5.37 -28.49
N GLY A 12 -37.16 -4.97 -29.70
CA GLY A 12 -36.71 -3.61 -29.99
C GLY A 12 -35.46 -3.22 -29.21
N ASN A 13 -34.61 -4.19 -28.88
CA ASN A 13 -33.37 -3.96 -28.15
C ASN A 13 -32.31 -3.36 -29.07
N ARG A 14 -31.36 -2.62 -28.49
CA ARG A 14 -30.16 -2.11 -29.17
C ARG A 14 -28.94 -2.95 -28.79
N LEU A 15 -27.96 -3.00 -29.68
CA LEU A 15 -26.70 -3.70 -29.46
C LEU A 15 -25.56 -2.68 -29.42
N VAL A 16 -24.69 -2.80 -28.42
CA VAL A 16 -23.44 -2.04 -28.35
C VAL A 16 -22.30 -3.04 -28.36
N LEU A 17 -21.40 -2.90 -29.32
CA LEU A 17 -20.19 -3.70 -29.44
C LEU A 17 -19.01 -2.84 -29.00
N VAL A 18 -18.20 -3.37 -28.09
CA VAL A 18 -16.94 -2.75 -27.67
C VAL A 18 -15.83 -3.51 -28.36
N ASP A 19 -15.07 -2.80 -29.18
CA ASP A 19 -13.94 -3.29 -29.98
C ASP A 19 -14.17 -4.69 -30.59
N PRO A 20 -15.18 -4.86 -31.46
CA PRO A 20 -15.43 -6.16 -32.10
C PRO A 20 -14.30 -6.57 -33.08
N GLY A 21 -13.34 -5.70 -33.37
CA GLY A 21 -12.36 -5.89 -34.43
C GLY A 21 -13.00 -6.41 -35.74
N PRO A 22 -12.34 -7.34 -36.46
CA PRO A 22 -12.84 -7.88 -37.73
C PRO A 22 -14.10 -8.76 -37.60
N THR A 23 -14.47 -9.17 -36.37
CA THR A 23 -15.69 -9.96 -36.13
C THR A 23 -16.98 -9.14 -36.28
N ILE A 24 -16.88 -7.82 -36.48
CA ILE A 24 -18.03 -6.94 -36.79
C ILE A 24 -18.85 -7.45 -37.97
N THR A 25 -18.20 -8.10 -38.95
CA THR A 25 -18.82 -8.68 -40.14
C THR A 25 -19.82 -9.80 -39.84
N GLU A 26 -19.71 -10.46 -38.67
CA GLU A 26 -20.68 -11.44 -38.21
C GLU A 26 -21.99 -10.80 -37.71
N PHE A 27 -21.94 -9.52 -37.33
CA PHE A 27 -23.08 -8.76 -36.81
C PHE A 27 -23.74 -7.88 -37.88
N THR A 28 -22.95 -7.29 -38.79
CA THR A 28 -23.43 -6.41 -39.85
C THR A 28 -22.51 -6.45 -41.07
N ASP A 29 -23.08 -6.38 -42.26
CA ASP A 29 -22.34 -6.22 -43.53
C ASP A 29 -22.14 -4.74 -43.92
N ARG A 30 -22.69 -3.81 -43.11
CA ARG A 30 -22.74 -2.37 -43.40
C ARG A 30 -21.58 -1.58 -42.79
N ILE A 31 -20.93 -2.13 -41.78
CA ILE A 31 -19.77 -1.54 -41.09
C ILE A 31 -18.59 -2.49 -41.27
N THR A 32 -17.43 -1.94 -41.59
CA THR A 32 -16.16 -2.66 -41.65
C THR A 32 -15.12 -1.97 -40.77
N VAL A 33 -14.06 -2.70 -40.42
CA VAL A 33 -12.89 -2.12 -39.75
C VAL A 33 -12.16 -1.24 -40.77
N ASN A 34 -11.72 -0.06 -40.33
CA ASN A 34 -10.90 0.83 -41.13
C ASN A 34 -9.43 0.71 -40.73
N ASP A 35 -8.73 -0.28 -41.29
CA ASP A 35 -7.29 -0.48 -41.10
C ASP A 35 -6.43 0.35 -42.05
N ASN A 36 -7.03 1.34 -42.74
CA ASN A 36 -6.37 2.13 -43.79
C ASN A 36 -5.59 3.33 -43.24
N LEU A 37 -4.95 3.17 -42.09
CA LEU A 37 -4.06 4.18 -41.55
C LEU A 37 -2.67 4.06 -42.20
N SER A 38 -2.08 5.19 -42.58
CA SER A 38 -0.70 5.22 -43.04
C SER A 38 0.24 4.70 -41.94
N PRO A 39 1.26 3.89 -42.26
CA PRO A 39 2.30 3.51 -41.28
C PRO A 39 3.09 4.70 -40.73
N LEU A 40 2.97 5.87 -41.36
CA LEU A 40 3.58 7.13 -40.96
C LEU A 40 2.58 8.06 -40.26
N ALA A 41 1.32 7.64 -40.09
CA ALA A 41 0.32 8.42 -39.36
C ALA A 41 0.71 8.48 -37.88
N ASP A 42 0.56 9.67 -37.30
CA ASP A 42 0.71 9.90 -35.86
C ASP A 42 -0.57 10.58 -35.36
N PRO A 43 -1.61 9.80 -35.05
CA PRO A 43 -2.88 10.33 -34.58
C PRO A 43 -2.70 11.12 -33.29
N GLU A 44 -3.41 12.24 -33.18
CA GLU A 44 -3.50 13.00 -31.94
C GLU A 44 -4.07 12.12 -30.82
N ALA A 45 -3.54 12.27 -29.61
CA ALA A 45 -3.93 11.49 -28.44
C ALA A 45 -5.41 11.67 -28.05
N THR A 46 -6.07 12.72 -28.53
CA THR A 46 -7.48 13.00 -28.28
C THR A 46 -8.22 13.30 -29.58
N SER A 47 -9.43 12.77 -29.72
CA SER A 47 -10.29 12.99 -30.88
C SER A 47 -11.53 13.82 -30.48
N PRO A 48 -11.82 14.95 -31.15
CA PRO A 48 -13.03 15.72 -30.90
C PRO A 48 -14.27 15.09 -31.59
N PRO A 49 -15.49 15.42 -31.14
CA PRO A 49 -16.70 14.88 -31.73
C PRO A 49 -16.97 15.53 -33.10
N ALA A 50 -16.77 14.77 -34.19
CA ALA A 50 -16.99 15.24 -35.57
C ALA A 50 -18.41 15.00 -36.12
N CYS A 51 -19.40 14.76 -35.24
CA CYS A 51 -20.75 14.35 -35.63
C CYS A 51 -21.85 15.13 -34.89
N ALA A 52 -23.10 14.98 -35.34
CA ALA A 52 -24.26 15.63 -34.73
C ALA A 52 -24.88 14.86 -33.55
N SER A 53 -24.34 13.70 -33.19
CA SER A 53 -24.86 12.87 -32.09
C SER A 53 -24.81 13.64 -30.76
N PRO A 54 -25.94 13.77 -30.03
CA PRO A 54 -25.96 14.41 -28.72
C PRO A 54 -25.00 13.77 -27.72
N ILE A 55 -24.86 12.44 -27.78
CA ILE A 55 -23.98 11.63 -26.91
C ILE A 55 -22.51 11.99 -27.14
N ALA A 56 -22.11 12.11 -28.41
CA ALA A 56 -20.74 12.50 -28.75
C ALA A 56 -20.46 13.97 -28.38
N ARG A 57 -21.44 14.85 -28.57
CA ARG A 57 -21.31 16.27 -28.21
C ARG A 57 -21.25 16.49 -26.70
N SER A 58 -22.00 15.72 -25.90
CA SER A 58 -21.93 15.79 -24.44
C SER A 58 -20.63 15.20 -23.89
N ALA A 59 -20.03 14.24 -24.59
CA ALA A 59 -18.75 13.67 -24.20
C ALA A 59 -17.60 14.67 -24.36
N GLY A 60 -17.65 15.54 -25.38
CA GLY A 60 -16.50 16.37 -25.70
C GLY A 60 -15.40 15.54 -26.38
N ALA A 61 -14.14 15.93 -26.23
CA ALA A 61 -13.03 15.12 -26.74
C ALA A 61 -12.88 13.82 -25.95
N VAL A 62 -12.43 12.75 -26.61
CA VAL A 62 -12.17 11.43 -25.99
C VAL A 62 -10.76 10.98 -26.33
N THR A 63 -10.21 10.03 -25.58
CA THR A 63 -8.89 9.50 -25.90
C THR A 63 -8.93 8.71 -27.20
N THR A 64 -7.92 8.89 -28.04
CA THR A 64 -7.78 8.18 -29.32
C THR A 64 -7.24 6.78 -29.08
N GLY A 65 -7.90 5.77 -29.63
CA GLY A 65 -7.46 4.37 -29.63
C GLY A 65 -6.81 3.97 -30.95
N ASP A 66 -6.64 2.67 -31.16
CA ASP A 66 -5.91 2.13 -32.30
C ASP A 66 -6.80 1.70 -33.47
N VAL A 67 -8.11 1.53 -33.22
CA VAL A 67 -9.06 0.97 -34.20
C VAL A 67 -10.11 2.00 -34.58
N GLU A 68 -10.25 2.23 -35.90
CA GLU A 68 -11.33 3.02 -36.48
C GLU A 68 -12.27 2.11 -37.27
N TYR A 69 -13.55 2.48 -37.38
CA TYR A 69 -14.53 1.76 -38.19
C TYR A 69 -15.11 2.68 -39.25
N ALA A 70 -15.55 2.12 -40.35
CA ALA A 70 -16.16 2.86 -41.45
C ALA A 70 -17.35 2.13 -42.07
N GLU A 71 -18.18 2.86 -42.82
CA GLU A 71 -19.21 2.24 -43.66
C GLU A 71 -18.59 1.43 -44.80
N THR A 72 -19.11 0.21 -45.03
CA THR A 72 -18.67 -0.68 -46.12
C THR A 72 -18.98 -0.09 -47.50
N LYS A 73 -20.09 0.66 -47.61
CA LYS A 73 -20.50 1.36 -48.83
C LYS A 73 -20.65 2.84 -48.53
N LYS A 74 -20.09 3.69 -49.37
CA LYS A 74 -20.19 5.13 -49.23
C LYS A 74 -21.64 5.61 -49.25
N ASN A 75 -21.97 6.58 -48.38
CA ASN A 75 -23.30 7.17 -48.25
C ASN A 75 -24.38 6.14 -47.91
N THR A 76 -24.09 5.23 -46.98
CA THR A 76 -25.06 4.28 -46.46
C THR A 76 -26.02 4.98 -45.49
N ASP A 77 -27.31 4.97 -45.82
CA ASP A 77 -28.34 5.65 -45.02
C ASP A 77 -28.41 5.14 -43.57
N GLY A 78 -28.37 6.06 -42.61
CA GLY A 78 -28.51 5.73 -41.18
C GLY A 78 -27.21 5.28 -40.50
N ILE A 79 -26.06 5.41 -41.17
CA ILE A 79 -24.75 5.33 -40.53
C ILE A 79 -24.29 6.74 -40.15
N ALA A 80 -23.84 6.88 -38.91
CA ALA A 80 -23.12 8.07 -38.46
C ALA A 80 -21.86 7.63 -37.73
N ALA A 81 -20.74 8.29 -38.03
CA ALA A 81 -19.47 8.05 -37.40
C ALA A 81 -18.98 9.30 -36.66
N CYS A 82 -18.35 9.11 -35.52
CA CYS A 82 -17.85 10.15 -34.62
C CYS A 82 -16.45 9.77 -34.16
N PHE A 83 -15.69 10.76 -33.68
CA PHE A 83 -14.31 10.58 -33.20
C PHE A 83 -13.37 9.97 -34.26
N PRO A 84 -13.21 10.65 -35.42
CA PRO A 84 -12.26 10.22 -36.44
C PRO A 84 -10.83 10.37 -35.93
N PHE A 85 -9.90 9.64 -36.53
CA PHE A 85 -8.50 9.96 -36.34
C PHE A 85 -8.19 11.34 -36.92
N THR A 86 -7.45 12.14 -36.15
CA THR A 86 -6.99 13.48 -36.51
C THR A 86 -5.50 13.57 -36.24
N GLY A 87 -4.78 14.38 -37.01
CA GLY A 87 -3.34 14.58 -36.82
C GLY A 87 -2.52 14.44 -38.10
N PRO A 88 -1.19 14.61 -38.01
CA PRO A 88 -0.29 14.51 -39.15
C PRO A 88 -0.26 13.08 -39.73
N GLY A 89 -0.32 12.97 -41.06
CA GLY A 89 -0.24 11.70 -41.77
C GLY A 89 -1.51 10.83 -41.69
N VAL A 90 -2.57 11.32 -41.05
CA VAL A 90 -3.92 10.74 -41.11
C VAL A 90 -4.60 11.15 -42.42
N ASP A 91 -4.02 10.75 -43.54
CA ASP A 91 -4.57 10.94 -44.88
C ASP A 91 -5.16 9.62 -45.40
N GLU A 92 -6.25 9.73 -46.15
CA GLU A 92 -6.91 8.58 -46.75
C GLU A 92 -6.13 8.04 -47.94
N ILE A 93 -5.87 6.73 -47.96
CA ILE A 93 -5.11 6.09 -49.03
C ILE A 93 -6.06 5.71 -50.17
N ASP A 94 -5.76 6.17 -51.40
CA ASP A 94 -6.44 5.70 -52.61
C ASP A 94 -6.22 4.18 -52.79
N ASN A 95 -7.29 3.43 -53.11
CA ASN A 95 -7.38 1.95 -53.20
C ASN A 95 -7.55 1.17 -51.89
N ALA A 96 -7.98 1.85 -50.82
CA ALA A 96 -8.48 1.20 -49.61
C ALA A 96 -9.77 0.40 -49.85
N GLU A 97 -10.04 -0.59 -48.99
CA GLU A 97 -11.33 -1.33 -48.96
C GLU A 97 -12.51 -0.39 -48.61
N VAL A 98 -12.21 0.70 -47.89
CA VAL A 98 -13.13 1.79 -47.59
C VAL A 98 -12.92 2.92 -48.61
N ALA A 99 -13.99 3.31 -49.31
CA ALA A 99 -13.90 4.33 -50.34
C ALA A 99 -13.66 5.75 -49.77
N PRO A 100 -12.90 6.60 -50.48
CA PRO A 100 -12.66 7.98 -50.07
C PRO A 100 -13.91 8.78 -49.70
N GLY A 101 -13.90 9.35 -48.49
CA GLY A 101 -15.00 10.16 -47.94
C GLY A 101 -16.21 9.36 -47.44
N SER A 102 -16.03 8.07 -47.15
CA SER A 102 -16.98 7.29 -46.34
C SER A 102 -17.05 7.79 -44.89
N ALA A 103 -18.21 7.67 -44.25
CA ALA A 103 -18.33 7.95 -42.82
C ALA A 103 -17.44 7.00 -42.00
N ARG A 104 -16.53 7.56 -41.20
CA ARG A 104 -15.56 6.82 -40.39
C ARG A 104 -15.32 7.46 -39.03
N GLY A 105 -14.92 6.63 -38.06
CA GLY A 105 -14.60 7.06 -36.72
C GLY A 105 -14.55 5.91 -35.72
N GLN A 106 -14.10 6.22 -34.51
CA GLN A 106 -14.01 5.25 -33.43
C GLN A 106 -15.36 5.00 -32.75
N VAL A 107 -16.39 5.80 -33.03
CA VAL A 107 -17.78 5.47 -32.66
C VAL A 107 -18.63 5.47 -33.92
N VAL A 108 -19.24 4.33 -34.23
CA VAL A 108 -20.13 4.20 -35.39
C VAL A 108 -21.50 3.73 -34.93
N THR A 109 -22.54 4.48 -35.29
CA THR A 109 -23.94 4.10 -35.04
C THR A 109 -24.61 3.71 -36.34
N ASP A 110 -25.31 2.58 -36.36
CA ASP A 110 -26.17 2.14 -37.46
C ASP A 110 -27.62 2.00 -37.00
N SER A 111 -28.48 2.89 -37.49
CA SER A 111 -29.92 2.85 -37.27
C SER A 111 -30.70 2.29 -38.48
N GLY A 112 -30.03 2.11 -39.62
CA GLY A 112 -30.65 1.58 -40.84
C GLY A 112 -30.53 0.06 -40.96
N GLY A 113 -29.68 -0.55 -40.14
CA GLY A 113 -29.49 -1.98 -40.03
C GLY A 113 -30.68 -2.70 -39.39
N SER A 114 -30.48 -4.00 -39.20
CA SER A 114 -31.54 -4.88 -38.76
C SER A 114 -31.89 -4.76 -37.26
N VAL A 115 -30.94 -4.28 -36.47
CA VAL A 115 -31.02 -3.95 -35.04
C VAL A 115 -30.23 -2.64 -34.88
N PRO A 116 -30.70 -1.65 -34.10
CA PRO A 116 -29.88 -0.48 -33.78
C PRO A 116 -28.55 -0.91 -33.16
N LEU A 117 -27.45 -0.60 -33.85
CA LEU A 117 -26.11 -1.05 -33.50
C LEU A 117 -25.24 0.18 -33.21
N THR A 118 -24.44 0.11 -32.15
CA THR A 118 -23.36 1.07 -31.89
C THR A 118 -22.07 0.32 -31.71
N VAL A 119 -21.02 0.73 -32.39
CA VAL A 119 -19.66 0.21 -32.23
C VAL A 119 -18.85 1.27 -31.49
N LEU A 120 -18.20 0.85 -30.40
CA LEU A 120 -17.18 1.62 -29.68
C LEU A 120 -15.84 0.97 -30.01
N GLY A 121 -15.02 1.63 -30.83
CA GLY A 121 -13.79 1.06 -31.36
C GLY A 121 -12.58 1.16 -30.44
N ASN A 122 -12.67 1.93 -29.36
CA ASN A 122 -11.61 1.99 -28.36
C ASN A 122 -12.08 1.28 -27.07
N PRO A 123 -11.48 0.12 -26.71
CA PRO A 123 -11.83 -0.58 -25.48
C PRO A 123 -11.35 0.16 -24.23
N ALA A 124 -10.33 1.02 -24.33
CA ALA A 124 -9.79 1.76 -23.18
C ALA A 124 -10.86 2.64 -22.51
N TRP A 125 -11.80 3.19 -23.29
CA TRP A 125 -12.89 4.04 -22.76
C TRP A 125 -13.73 3.38 -21.68
N VAL A 126 -13.83 2.05 -21.66
CA VAL A 126 -14.62 1.30 -20.68
C VAL A 126 -13.79 0.68 -19.56
N THR A 127 -12.46 0.86 -19.57
CA THR A 127 -11.55 0.31 -18.55
C THR A 127 -11.45 1.22 -17.34
N ASN A 128 -11.25 0.64 -16.15
CA ASN A 128 -11.07 1.41 -14.92
C ASN A 128 -9.84 2.34 -14.95
N GLU A 129 -8.85 2.04 -15.79
CA GLU A 129 -7.61 2.79 -15.91
C GLU A 129 -7.78 4.10 -16.67
N HIS A 130 -8.62 4.12 -17.71
CA HIS A 130 -8.74 5.28 -18.62
C HIS A 130 -10.14 5.91 -18.62
N ILE A 131 -11.09 5.41 -17.80
CA ILE A 131 -12.47 5.93 -17.78
C ILE A 131 -12.55 7.37 -17.29
N ASP A 132 -11.63 7.82 -16.45
CA ASP A 132 -11.55 9.17 -15.89
C ASP A 132 -10.74 10.15 -16.76
N GLU A 133 -10.24 9.69 -17.91
CA GLU A 133 -9.54 10.53 -18.88
C GLU A 133 -10.51 11.17 -19.88
N GLU A 134 -10.27 12.45 -20.19
CA GLU A 134 -11.03 13.23 -21.17
C GLU A 134 -12.56 13.06 -21.02
N GLY A 135 -13.28 12.82 -22.13
CA GLY A 135 -14.71 12.57 -22.19
C GLY A 135 -15.12 11.11 -22.10
N ASN A 136 -14.22 10.18 -21.74
CA ASN A 136 -14.45 8.74 -21.82
C ASN A 136 -15.64 8.29 -20.96
N ALA A 137 -15.65 8.65 -19.68
CA ALA A 137 -16.78 8.38 -18.78
C ALA A 137 -18.10 8.96 -19.33
N SER A 138 -18.10 10.20 -19.80
CA SER A 138 -19.31 10.83 -20.33
C SER A 138 -19.84 10.13 -21.58
N LEU A 139 -18.97 9.65 -22.47
CA LEU A 139 -19.37 8.87 -23.63
C LEU A 139 -20.04 7.55 -23.21
N VAL A 140 -19.36 6.78 -22.36
CA VAL A 140 -19.83 5.47 -21.90
C VAL A 140 -21.12 5.60 -21.09
N LEU A 141 -21.17 6.51 -20.13
CA LEU A 141 -22.36 6.73 -19.29
C LEU A 141 -23.55 7.21 -20.12
N SER A 142 -23.34 8.10 -21.10
CA SER A 142 -24.40 8.54 -22.02
C SER A 142 -24.87 7.40 -22.94
N GLN A 143 -23.98 6.46 -23.26
CA GLN A 143 -24.37 5.25 -23.99
C GLN A 143 -25.22 4.33 -23.12
N LEU A 144 -24.86 4.14 -21.85
CA LEU A 144 -25.60 3.29 -20.91
C LEU A 144 -26.94 3.89 -20.48
N SER A 145 -27.01 5.21 -20.29
CA SER A 145 -28.18 5.91 -19.74
C SER A 145 -29.38 5.97 -20.67
N GLN A 146 -29.25 5.59 -21.94
CA GLN A 146 -30.37 5.57 -22.90
C GLN A 146 -31.44 4.52 -22.55
N THR A 147 -31.12 3.53 -21.72
CA THR A 147 -32.03 2.43 -21.37
C THR A 147 -32.03 2.16 -19.86
N GLN A 148 -33.18 1.79 -19.31
CA GLN A 148 -33.29 1.46 -17.87
C GLN A 148 -32.64 0.13 -17.49
N ASN A 149 -32.57 -0.81 -18.44
CA ASN A 149 -31.98 -2.13 -18.23
C ASN A 149 -30.79 -2.30 -19.17
N VAL A 150 -29.66 -2.72 -18.62
CA VAL A 150 -28.43 -3.01 -19.37
C VAL A 150 -28.04 -4.45 -19.07
N VAL A 151 -27.78 -5.22 -20.13
CA VAL A 151 -27.21 -6.57 -20.02
C VAL A 151 -25.82 -6.49 -20.61
N VAL A 152 -24.81 -6.72 -19.77
CA VAL A 152 -23.40 -6.78 -20.20
C VAL A 152 -23.08 -8.23 -20.52
N TYR A 153 -22.66 -8.49 -21.76
CA TYR A 153 -22.19 -9.79 -22.19
C TYR A 153 -20.68 -9.74 -22.36
N HIS A 154 -19.97 -10.54 -21.57
CA HIS A 154 -18.53 -10.73 -21.71
C HIS A 154 -18.29 -12.08 -22.38
N PRO A 155 -18.01 -12.13 -23.69
CA PRO A 155 -17.73 -13.39 -24.37
C PRO A 155 -16.44 -13.98 -23.82
N THR A 156 -16.54 -15.03 -23.02
CA THR A 156 -15.39 -15.88 -22.72
C THR A 156 -15.20 -16.80 -23.92
N PHE A 157 -14.18 -16.56 -24.73
CA PHE A 157 -13.76 -17.49 -25.78
C PHE A 157 -13.12 -18.71 -25.12
N ASP A 158 -13.96 -19.60 -24.61
CA ASP A 158 -13.60 -20.98 -24.33
C ASP A 158 -13.33 -21.67 -25.67
N GLY A 159 -12.06 -21.98 -25.95
CA GLY A 159 -11.68 -22.79 -27.10
C GLY A 159 -10.18 -23.10 -27.20
N SER A 160 -9.31 -22.19 -26.79
CA SER A 160 -7.87 -22.43 -26.73
C SER A 160 -7.17 -21.27 -26.04
N ASP A 161 -6.95 -21.39 -24.74
CA ASP A 161 -5.63 -21.23 -24.17
C ASP A 161 -5.73 -21.58 -22.70
N GLU A 162 -4.83 -22.46 -22.27
CA GLU A 162 -4.47 -22.67 -20.89
C GLU A 162 -3.88 -21.36 -20.33
N GLN A 163 -4.69 -20.31 -20.17
CA GLN A 163 -4.39 -19.29 -19.18
C GLN A 163 -4.48 -20.01 -17.85
N SER A 164 -3.30 -20.49 -17.41
CA SER A 164 -3.10 -20.98 -16.06
C SER A 164 -3.83 -19.99 -15.14
N PRO A 165 -4.71 -20.48 -14.25
CA PRO A 165 -5.42 -19.61 -13.32
C PRO A 165 -4.44 -18.60 -12.74
N PRO A 166 -4.79 -17.30 -12.69
CA PRO A 166 -3.88 -16.28 -12.20
C PRO A 166 -3.27 -16.77 -10.89
N THR A 167 -1.94 -16.80 -10.87
CA THR A 167 -1.21 -17.27 -9.71
C THR A 167 -1.39 -16.26 -8.59
N THR A 168 -1.24 -16.68 -7.34
CA THR A 168 -1.37 -15.77 -6.19
C THR A 168 -0.42 -14.57 -6.25
N ILE A 169 0.65 -14.66 -7.05
CA ILE A 169 1.60 -13.59 -7.32
C ILE A 169 1.01 -12.47 -8.19
N ASP A 170 0.04 -12.76 -9.07
CA ASP A 170 -0.55 -11.78 -9.99
C ASP A 170 -1.45 -10.76 -9.24
N PHE A 171 -1.85 -11.09 -8.01
CA PHE A 171 -2.59 -10.19 -7.13
C PHE A 171 -1.70 -9.38 -6.19
N VAL A 172 -0.39 -9.59 -6.23
CA VAL A 172 0.56 -8.87 -5.38
C VAL A 172 0.95 -7.57 -6.08
N PRO A 173 0.73 -6.39 -5.45
CA PRO A 173 1.11 -5.11 -6.04
C PRO A 173 2.62 -5.02 -6.33
N ASP A 174 3.01 -4.32 -7.39
CA ASP A 174 4.42 -4.20 -7.82
C ASP A 174 5.36 -3.65 -6.72
N TRP A 175 4.85 -2.76 -5.85
CA TRP A 175 5.61 -2.20 -4.73
C TRP A 175 5.98 -3.24 -3.67
N PHE A 176 5.26 -4.37 -3.59
CA PHE A 176 5.54 -5.42 -2.62
C PHE A 176 6.90 -6.06 -2.85
N LEU A 177 7.28 -6.30 -4.12
CA LEU A 177 8.61 -6.80 -4.47
C LEU A 177 9.72 -5.85 -4.00
N ALA A 178 9.50 -4.54 -4.14
CA ALA A 178 10.42 -3.53 -3.60
C ALA A 178 10.50 -3.58 -2.06
N GLY A 179 9.38 -3.85 -1.38
CA GLY A 179 9.33 -4.07 0.07
C GLY A 179 10.10 -5.32 0.51
N VAL A 180 9.95 -6.44 -0.19
CA VAL A 180 10.69 -7.68 0.07
C VAL A 180 12.20 -7.47 -0.13
N LEU A 181 12.60 -6.72 -1.16
CA LEU A 181 14.00 -6.38 -1.41
C LEU A 181 14.60 -5.58 -0.25
N TRP A 182 13.80 -4.73 0.41
CA TRP A 182 14.20 -3.95 1.58
C TRP A 182 14.48 -4.80 2.84
N LEU A 183 14.00 -6.05 2.88
CA LEU A 183 14.35 -6.96 3.97
C LEU A 183 15.82 -7.38 3.93
N ILE A 184 16.47 -7.37 2.77
CA ILE A 184 17.88 -7.74 2.62
C ILE A 184 18.80 -6.85 3.49
N PRO A 185 18.80 -5.51 3.37
CA PRO A 185 19.64 -4.67 4.22
C PRO A 185 19.24 -4.77 5.71
N CYS A 186 17.96 -4.91 6.04
CA CYS A 186 17.51 -5.11 7.43
C CYS A 186 18.10 -6.38 8.03
N VAL A 187 18.07 -7.50 7.30
CA VAL A 187 18.67 -8.77 7.74
C VAL A 187 20.18 -8.64 7.85
N LEU A 188 20.85 -7.95 6.93
CA LEU A 188 22.30 -7.72 7.03
C LEU A 188 22.66 -6.90 8.28
N VAL A 189 21.91 -5.83 8.58
CA VAL A 189 22.10 -5.04 9.81
C VAL A 189 21.86 -5.91 11.04
N LEU A 190 20.79 -6.70 11.05
CA LEU A 190 20.48 -7.61 12.14
C LEU A 190 21.61 -8.64 12.37
N LEU A 191 22.11 -9.25 11.29
CA LEU A 191 23.24 -10.17 11.34
C LEU A 191 24.52 -9.49 11.82
N LEU A 192 24.76 -8.23 11.47
CA LEU A 192 25.88 -7.46 11.99
C LEU A 192 25.73 -7.18 13.49
N VAL A 193 24.54 -6.82 13.96
CA VAL A 193 24.28 -6.54 15.38
C VAL A 193 24.42 -7.81 16.23
N ILE A 194 23.84 -8.92 15.78
CA ILE A 194 23.91 -10.22 16.48
C ILE A 194 25.32 -10.83 16.35
N GLY A 195 25.95 -10.68 15.18
CA GLY A 195 27.29 -11.16 14.88
C GLY A 195 28.40 -10.36 15.56
N ARG A 196 28.11 -9.16 16.08
CA ARG A 196 28.99 -8.45 17.02
C ARG A 196 29.00 -9.18 18.35
N ARG A 197 29.74 -10.29 18.41
CA ARG A 197 30.18 -10.89 19.65
C ARG A 197 31.04 -9.85 20.36
N PHE A 198 30.55 -9.25 21.45
CA PHE A 198 31.44 -8.61 22.41
C PHE A 198 32.38 -9.73 22.87
N GLY A 199 33.61 -9.76 22.33
CA GLY A 199 34.63 -10.70 22.76
C GLY A 199 34.82 -10.62 24.29
N PRO A 200 35.54 -11.57 24.91
CA PRO A 200 35.83 -11.47 26.35
C PRO A 200 36.42 -10.08 26.64
N LEU A 201 35.65 -9.25 27.38
CA LEU A 201 35.93 -7.82 27.58
C LEU A 201 37.25 -7.57 28.33
N ALA A 202 37.85 -8.61 28.91
CA ALA A 202 39.23 -8.65 29.33
C ALA A 202 39.69 -10.11 29.43
N ILE A 203 40.84 -10.45 28.87
CA ILE A 203 41.58 -11.69 29.16
C ILE A 203 42.68 -11.30 30.14
N GLU A 204 42.31 -10.77 31.30
CA GLU A 204 43.29 -10.32 32.27
C GLU A 204 43.51 -11.44 33.29
N GLN A 205 44.77 -11.90 33.42
CA GLN A 205 45.16 -12.83 34.46
C GLN A 205 45.12 -12.09 35.80
N LEU A 206 43.95 -12.04 36.43
CA LEU A 206 43.78 -11.38 37.71
C LEU A 206 44.63 -12.12 38.78
N PRO A 207 45.51 -11.41 39.51
CA PRO A 207 46.16 -11.97 40.68
C PRO A 207 45.09 -12.35 41.71
N VAL A 208 45.26 -13.50 42.35
CA VAL A 208 44.27 -14.21 43.21
C VAL A 208 43.80 -13.41 44.44
N ILE A 209 44.30 -12.20 44.67
CA ILE A 209 43.93 -11.36 45.81
C ILE A 209 43.88 -9.89 45.37
N VAL A 210 42.70 -9.41 44.99
CA VAL A 210 42.46 -7.97 44.88
C VAL A 210 41.99 -7.48 46.25
N PRO A 211 42.65 -6.49 46.88
CA PRO A 211 42.17 -5.88 48.11
C PRO A 211 40.72 -5.43 47.94
N ALA A 212 39.86 -5.72 48.90
CA ALA A 212 38.43 -5.39 48.81
C ALA A 212 38.19 -3.89 48.55
N VAL A 213 39.09 -3.02 49.02
CA VAL A 213 39.04 -1.57 48.79
C VAL A 213 39.20 -1.18 47.31
N GLU A 214 40.06 -1.88 46.55
CA GLU A 214 40.28 -1.59 45.12
C GLU A 214 39.07 -2.01 44.28
N THR A 215 38.44 -3.14 44.59
CA THR A 215 37.20 -3.59 43.92
C THR A 215 36.05 -2.62 44.17
N VAL A 216 35.94 -2.07 45.39
CA VAL A 216 34.92 -1.07 45.73
C VAL A 216 35.17 0.22 44.95
N HIS A 217 36.40 0.71 44.88
CA HIS A 217 36.75 1.91 44.12
C HIS A 217 36.55 1.74 42.62
N GLY A 218 36.98 0.60 42.06
CA GLY A 218 36.78 0.29 40.63
C GLY A 218 35.30 0.24 40.27
N ARG A 219 34.47 -0.40 41.11
CA ARG A 219 33.02 -0.46 40.89
C ARG A 219 32.35 0.89 41.06
N ALA A 220 32.75 1.69 42.05
CA ALA A 220 32.26 3.05 42.24
C ALA A 220 32.61 3.96 41.05
N ALA A 221 33.84 3.86 40.51
CA ALA A 221 34.27 4.60 39.34
C ALA A 221 33.54 4.18 38.05
N LEU A 222 33.16 2.89 37.94
CA LEU A 222 32.32 2.42 36.83
C LEU A 222 30.88 2.94 36.95
N SER A 223 30.30 2.88 38.15
CA SER A 223 28.96 3.41 38.42
C SER A 223 28.89 4.93 38.24
N SER A 224 29.95 5.68 38.56
CA SER A 224 30.00 7.13 38.29
C SER A 224 30.09 7.43 36.79
N ARG A 225 30.87 6.65 36.03
CA ARG A 225 30.96 6.81 34.57
C ARG A 225 29.66 6.51 33.83
N SER A 226 28.88 5.51 34.28
CA SER A 226 27.61 5.16 33.64
C SER A 226 26.46 6.14 33.97
N HIS A 227 26.66 7.07 34.92
CA HIS A 227 25.64 8.01 35.40
C HIS A 227 24.33 7.34 35.87
N ASP A 228 24.38 6.04 36.20
CA ASP A 228 23.25 5.21 36.63
C ASP A 228 23.02 5.38 38.14
N ARG A 229 22.47 6.53 38.52
CA ARG A 229 22.25 6.95 39.90
C ARG A 229 21.21 6.10 40.61
N ASP A 230 20.12 5.76 39.92
CA ASP A 230 19.08 4.89 40.46
C ASP A 230 19.60 3.46 40.64
N GLY A 231 20.38 2.93 39.70
CA GLY A 231 21.05 1.63 39.86
C GLY A 231 22.05 1.60 41.03
N ALA A 232 22.81 2.69 41.23
CA ALA A 232 23.69 2.84 42.38
C ALA A 232 22.91 2.86 43.71
N LEU A 233 21.84 3.66 43.79
CA LEU A 233 20.97 3.76 44.96
C LEU A 233 20.31 2.41 45.28
N HIS A 234 19.80 1.69 44.29
CA HIS A 234 19.23 0.35 44.46
C HIS A 234 20.26 -0.64 45.03
N THR A 235 21.50 -0.61 44.55
CA THR A 235 22.58 -1.47 45.04
C THR A 235 22.88 -1.17 46.51
N LEU A 236 22.96 0.11 46.88
CA LEU A 236 23.24 0.56 48.24
C LEU A 236 22.09 0.20 49.20
N ARG A 237 20.83 0.40 48.79
CA ARG A 237 19.63 -0.01 49.53
C ARG A 237 19.62 -1.51 49.80
N THR A 238 19.88 -2.30 48.77
CA THR A 238 19.91 -3.77 48.90
C THR A 238 20.99 -4.21 49.89
N GLY A 239 22.18 -3.62 49.80
CA GLY A 239 23.27 -3.88 50.75
C GLY A 239 22.92 -3.47 52.19
N ALA A 240 22.31 -2.31 52.38
CA ALA A 240 21.86 -1.82 53.69
C ALA A 240 20.79 -2.74 54.30
N LEU A 241 19.75 -3.09 53.53
CA LEU A 241 18.69 -3.99 53.97
C LEU A 241 19.23 -5.37 54.37
N LEU A 242 20.20 -5.93 53.64
CA LEU A 242 20.83 -7.19 54.01
C LEU A 242 21.60 -7.11 55.33
N ARG A 243 22.33 -6.02 55.58
CA ARG A 243 23.04 -5.81 56.85
C ARG A 243 22.08 -5.58 58.00
N ILE A 244 21.03 -4.80 57.78
CA ILE A 244 19.98 -4.52 58.77
C ILE A 244 19.21 -5.80 59.12
N ALA A 245 18.77 -6.58 58.13
CA ALA A 245 18.08 -7.85 58.35
C ALA A 245 18.95 -8.82 59.17
N LYS A 246 20.26 -8.84 58.89
CA LYS A 246 21.23 -9.63 59.66
C LYS A 246 21.36 -9.15 61.11
N ARG A 247 21.45 -7.83 61.36
CA ARG A 247 21.52 -7.28 62.74
C ARG A 247 20.25 -7.55 63.53
N LEU A 248 19.09 -7.39 62.91
CA LEU A 248 17.77 -7.61 63.53
C LEU A 248 17.37 -9.10 63.62
N SER A 249 18.23 -10.02 63.19
CA SER A 249 17.99 -11.48 63.18
C SER A 249 16.69 -11.87 62.47
N LEU A 250 16.40 -11.21 61.34
CA LEU A 250 15.24 -11.52 60.49
C LEU A 250 15.54 -12.74 59.60
N SER A 251 14.47 -13.43 59.17
CA SER A 251 14.58 -14.56 58.24
C SER A 251 15.23 -14.12 56.92
N PRO A 252 16.03 -14.98 56.25
CA PRO A 252 16.55 -14.70 54.91
C PRO A 252 15.46 -14.35 53.87
N ASP A 253 14.23 -14.83 54.08
CA ASP A 253 13.07 -14.57 53.21
C ASP A 253 12.26 -13.31 53.61
N ALA A 254 12.72 -12.53 54.60
CA ALA A 254 12.03 -11.33 55.04
C ALA A 254 11.95 -10.30 53.90
N ARG A 255 10.74 -9.85 53.56
CA ARG A 255 10.53 -8.88 52.49
C ARG A 255 10.80 -7.46 52.99
N THR A 256 11.10 -6.54 52.08
CA THR A 256 11.38 -5.13 52.41
C THR A 256 10.34 -4.48 53.35
N PRO A 257 9.01 -4.68 53.18
CA PRO A 257 8.03 -4.13 54.12
C PRO A 257 8.15 -4.68 55.54
N ASP A 258 8.50 -5.96 55.69
CA ASP A 258 8.67 -6.62 56.98
C ASP A 258 9.91 -6.10 57.71
N ILE A 259 10.98 -5.83 56.95
CA ILE A 259 12.21 -5.21 57.46
C ILE A 259 11.93 -3.78 57.92
N ILE A 260 11.22 -2.97 57.12
CA ILE A 260 10.85 -1.59 57.48
C ILE A 260 10.01 -1.55 58.76
N ALA A 261 9.00 -2.43 58.86
CA ALA A 261 8.16 -2.52 60.05
C ALA A 261 8.99 -2.86 61.30
N ARG A 262 9.98 -3.75 61.16
CA ARG A 262 10.88 -4.09 62.27
C ARG A 262 11.81 -2.95 62.65
N ILE A 263 12.37 -2.22 61.67
CA ILE A 263 13.21 -1.03 61.92
C ILE A 263 12.42 0.02 62.71
N ALA A 264 11.19 0.32 62.27
CA ALA A 264 10.32 1.28 62.96
C ALA A 264 10.04 0.86 64.40
N ALA A 265 9.77 -0.43 64.64
CA ALA A 265 9.53 -0.96 65.98
C ALA A 265 10.75 -0.89 66.90
N THR A 266 11.97 -0.99 66.36
CA THR A 266 13.22 -0.96 67.16
C THR A 266 13.78 0.43 67.39
N THR A 267 13.65 1.34 66.42
CA THR A 267 14.25 2.68 66.45
C THR A 267 13.26 3.79 66.80
N GLY A 268 11.95 3.53 66.66
CA GLY A 268 10.90 4.55 66.79
C GLY A 268 10.81 5.50 65.60
N ALA A 269 11.54 5.25 64.51
CA ALA A 269 11.49 6.07 63.29
C ALA A 269 10.14 5.97 62.57
N ASP A 270 9.74 7.06 61.91
CA ASP A 270 8.49 7.13 61.16
C ASP A 270 8.48 6.12 59.99
N PRO A 271 7.48 5.21 59.91
CA PRO A 271 7.34 4.27 58.79
C PRO A 271 7.23 4.95 57.42
N GLY A 272 6.63 6.15 57.34
CA GLY A 272 6.50 6.91 56.10
C GLY A 272 7.86 7.35 55.57
N TYR A 273 8.68 7.92 56.44
CA TYR A 273 10.08 8.27 56.16
C TYR A 273 10.92 7.05 55.73
N LEU A 274 10.81 5.92 56.44
CA LEU A 274 11.54 4.70 56.08
C LEU A 274 11.12 4.15 54.71
N HIS A 275 9.82 4.16 54.40
CA HIS A 275 9.32 3.75 53.09
C HIS A 275 9.84 4.68 51.98
N HIS A 276 9.91 5.98 52.25
CA HIS A 276 10.50 6.94 51.32
C HIS A 276 11.97 6.60 51.02
N VAL A 277 12.80 6.43 52.05
CA VAL A 277 14.25 6.20 51.89
C VAL A 277 14.57 4.85 51.26
N PHE A 278 13.85 3.78 51.58
CA PHE A 278 14.16 2.42 51.10
C PHE A 278 13.41 2.00 49.83
N VAL A 279 12.28 2.63 49.49
CA VAL A 279 11.41 2.16 48.41
C VAL A 279 11.16 3.23 47.34
N THR A 280 10.71 4.43 47.71
CA THR A 280 10.15 5.36 46.72
C THR A 280 11.07 6.48 46.27
N ALA A 281 12.10 6.86 47.04
CA ALA A 281 12.98 7.95 46.62
C ALA A 281 13.83 7.54 45.40
N SER A 282 14.00 8.46 44.46
CA SER A 282 14.89 8.37 43.29
C SER A 282 15.97 9.44 43.39
N ALA A 283 17.13 9.20 42.78
CA ALA A 283 18.25 10.15 42.81
C ALA A 283 18.49 10.71 41.41
N HIS A 284 18.04 11.94 41.15
CA HIS A 284 18.22 12.58 39.85
C HIS A 284 19.53 13.37 39.77
N THR A 285 20.10 13.74 40.92
CA THR A 285 21.40 14.42 41.02
C THR A 285 22.37 13.69 41.96
N ASP A 286 23.67 13.94 41.80
CA ASP A 286 24.70 13.35 42.67
C ASP A 286 24.55 13.83 44.12
N THR A 287 24.05 15.05 44.31
CA THR A 287 23.75 15.63 45.63
C THR A 287 22.59 14.88 46.30
N GLU A 288 21.50 14.62 45.57
CA GLU A 288 20.37 13.83 46.07
C GLU A 288 20.79 12.39 46.40
N LEU A 289 21.64 11.78 45.56
CA LEU A 289 22.17 10.44 45.84
C LEU A 289 22.98 10.44 47.15
N THR A 290 23.87 11.42 47.32
CA THR A 290 24.72 11.51 48.52
C THR A 290 23.88 11.72 49.78
N GLU A 291 22.84 12.55 49.70
CA GLU A 291 21.89 12.78 50.79
C GLU A 291 21.14 11.49 51.17
N LEU A 292 20.61 10.75 50.19
CA LEU A 292 19.93 9.47 50.45
C LEU A 292 20.87 8.42 51.03
N VAL A 293 22.14 8.41 50.63
CA VAL A 293 23.17 7.52 51.20
C VAL A 293 23.49 7.88 52.64
N HIS A 294 23.54 9.17 52.98
CA HIS A 294 23.67 9.61 54.37
C HIS A 294 22.48 9.15 55.22
N GLN A 295 21.25 9.31 54.72
CA GLN A 295 20.04 8.85 55.41
C GLN A 295 20.04 7.33 55.62
N LEU A 296 20.42 6.54 54.60
CA LEU A 296 20.58 5.09 54.69
C LEU A 296 21.60 4.69 55.78
N THR A 297 22.75 5.36 55.82
CA THR A 297 23.83 5.05 56.78
C THR A 297 23.44 5.46 58.20
N GLN A 298 22.73 6.58 58.36
CA GLN A 298 22.21 7.02 59.64
C GLN A 298 21.23 5.99 60.22
N ILE A 299 20.24 5.56 59.43
CA ILE A 299 19.27 4.54 59.85
C ILE A 299 19.99 3.23 60.22
N GLU A 300 21.00 2.82 59.44
CA GLU A 300 21.80 1.63 59.75
C GLU A 300 22.57 1.75 61.08
N SER A 301 23.01 2.96 61.45
CA SER A 301 23.74 3.22 62.70
C SER A 301 22.87 3.27 63.95
N GLU A 302 21.58 3.60 63.81
CA GLU A 302 20.60 3.64 64.89
C GLU A 302 20.10 2.24 65.30
N ILE A 303 20.45 1.21 64.51
CA ILE A 303 20.07 -0.18 64.78
C ILE A 303 21.13 -0.85 65.67
N PRO A 304 20.73 -1.36 66.85
CA PRO A 304 21.62 -1.98 67.83
C PRO A 304 22.26 -3.28 67.36
#